data_AF-A0AAV3NMR8-F1
#
_entry.id   AF-A0AAV3NMR8-F1
#
_cell.length_a   1.000
_cell.length_b   1.000
_cell.length_c   1.000
_cell.angle_alpha   90.00
_cell.angle_beta   90.00
_cell.angle_gamma   90.00
#
_symmetry.space_group_name_H-M   'P 1'
#
loop_
_entity.id
_entity.type
_entity.pdbx_description
1 polymer ?
#
loop_
_entity_poly.entity_id
_entity_poly.type
_entity_poly.pdbx_seq_one_letter_code
_entity_poly.pdbx_strand_id
1 'polypeptide(L)' 'MSQFRPISLCLISLLNEACNKGDLKGIRLGNNLEPMTHLTFADDTLLVGSATLQKATTIKNILDTYEAWSGQLVNA' A
#
# COMPACT_ATOMS: atom_id res chain seq x y z
N MET A 1 -4.16 -22.65 -10.01
CA MET A 1 -3.35 -22.82 -8.79
C MET A 1 -3.26 -21.46 -8.12
N SER A 2 -4.19 -21.20 -7.19
CA SER A 2 -4.25 -19.91 -6.48
C SER A 2 -3.12 -19.86 -5.47
N GLN A 3 -2.09 -19.07 -5.76
CA GLN A 3 -0.99 -18.78 -4.85
C GLN A 3 -1.57 -18.07 -3.63
N PHE A 4 -1.58 -18.74 -2.48
CA PHE A 4 -2.02 -18.15 -1.22
C PHE A 4 -1.02 -17.03 -0.86
N ARG A 5 -1.50 -15.79 -0.71
CA ARG A 5 -0.65 -14.65 -0.33
C ARG A 5 -1.09 -14.02 1.00
N PRO A 6 -0.92 -14.75 2.11
CA PRO A 6 -1.37 -14.26 3.41
C PRO A 6 -0.58 -13.03 3.88
N ILE A 7 0.67 -12.87 3.45
CA ILE A 7 1.55 -11.80 3.94
C ILE A 7 1.30 -10.48 3.20
N SER A 8 1.12 -10.50 1.86
CA SER A 8 0.83 -9.28 1.10
C SER A 8 -0.51 -8.62 1.49
N LEU A 9 -1.46 -9.41 2.03
CA LEU A 9 -2.72 -8.87 2.54
C LEU A 9 -2.52 -7.89 3.70
N CYS A 10 -1.50 -8.11 4.55
CA CYS A 10 -1.19 -7.20 5.65
C CYS A 10 -0.80 -5.81 5.13
N LEU A 11 0.09 -5.76 4.13
CA LEU A 11 0.48 -4.51 3.48
C LEU A 11 -0.73 -3.80 2.85
N ILE A 12 -1.56 -4.55 2.11
CA ILE A 12 -2.76 -4.02 1.45
C ILE A 12 -3.73 -3.44 2.50
N SER A 13 -3.94 -4.12 3.62
CA SER A 13 -4.80 -3.63 4.70
C SER A 13 -4.27 -2.33 5.32
N LEU A 14 -2.97 -2.23 5.58
CA LEU A 14 -2.35 -0.99 6.10
C LEU A 14 -2.48 0.18 5.12
N LEU A 15 -2.28 -0.07 3.82
CA LEU A 15 -2.43 0.93 2.77
C LEU A 15 -3.89 1.42 2.64
N ASN A 16 -4.85 0.50 2.73
CA ASN A 16 -6.28 0.83 2.70
C ASN A 16 -6.69 1.62 3.93
N GLU A 17 -6.21 1.25 5.11
CA GLU A 17 -6.47 1.99 6.35
C GLU A 17 -5.96 3.44 6.26
N ALA A 18 -4.72 3.63 5.80
CA ALA A 18 -4.14 4.96 5.61
C ALA A 18 -4.88 5.77 4.53
N CYS A 19 -5.42 5.13 3.50
CA CYS A 19 -6.28 5.78 2.51
C CYS A 19 -7.62 6.23 3.12
N ASN A 20 -8.25 5.36 3.92
CA ASN A 20 -9.51 5.65 4.59
C ASN A 20 -9.38 6.78 5.63
N LYS A 21 -8.23 6.87 6.30
CA LYS A 21 -7.90 7.98 7.22
C LYS A 21 -7.59 9.30 6.50
N GLY A 22 -7.38 9.27 5.18
CA GLY A 22 -6.94 10.42 4.38
C GLY A 22 -5.43 10.68 4.46
N ASP A 23 -4.69 9.86 5.20
CA ASP A 23 -3.24 9.91 5.35
C ASP A 23 -2.52 9.56 4.04
N LEU A 24 -3.14 8.75 3.19
CA LEU A 24 -2.77 8.53 1.79
C LEU A 24 -3.85 9.04 0.83
N LYS A 25 -3.43 9.55 -0.32
CA LYS A 25 -4.33 9.93 -1.40
C LYS A 25 -3.97 9.11 -2.63
N GLY A 26 -4.77 8.07 -2.89
CA GLY A 26 -4.65 7.26 -4.09
C GLY A 26 -5.07 8.00 -5.35
N ILE A 27 -4.87 7.36 -6.50
CA ILE A 27 -5.35 7.84 -7.79
C ILE A 27 -6.82 7.44 -7.95
N ARG A 28 -7.69 8.42 -8.21
CA ARG A 28 -9.08 8.15 -8.59
C ARG A 28 -9.16 7.87 -10.08
N LEU A 29 -9.61 6.67 -10.43
CA LEU A 29 -9.82 6.26 -11.83
C LEU A 29 -11.20 6.67 -12.38
N GLY A 30 -12.06 7.26 -11.55
CA GLY A 30 -13.38 7.74 -11.93
C GLY A 30 -14.11 8.41 -10.75
N ASN A 31 -15.23 9.07 -11.02
CA ASN A 31 -15.94 9.88 -10.03
C ASN A 31 -16.57 9.07 -8.88
N ASN A 32 -16.84 7.77 -9.08
CA ASN A 32 -17.49 6.88 -8.11
C ASN A 32 -16.64 5.65 -7.74
N LEU A 33 -15.32 5.71 -7.99
CA LEU A 33 -14.40 4.63 -7.66
C LEU A 33 -13.59 4.99 -6.42
N GLU A 34 -13.30 3.99 -5.59
CA GLU A 34 -12.35 4.19 -4.50
C GLU A 34 -10.96 4.55 -5.05
N PRO A 35 -10.22 5.45 -4.37
CA PRO A 35 -8.87 5.79 -4.79
C PRO A 35 -7.96 4.56 -4.75
N MET A 36 -7.30 4.27 -5.86
CA MET A 36 -6.31 3.19 -5.94
C MET A 36 -4.98 3.66 -5.35
N THR A 37 -4.47 2.95 -4.35
CA THR A 37 -3.18 3.25 -3.70
C THR A 37 -2.06 2.30 -4.09
N HIS A 38 -2.41 1.14 -4.66
CA HIS A 38 -1.45 0.09 -4.98
C HIS A 38 -1.91 -0.74 -6.17
N LEU A 39 -0.95 -1.32 -6.88
CA LEU A 39 -1.15 -2.31 -7.92
C LEU A 39 -0.21 -3.49 -7.65
N THR A 40 -0.78 -4.65 -7.37
CA THR A 40 -0.03 -5.87 -7.07
C THR A 40 0.02 -6.77 -8.30
N PHE A 41 1.21 -7.21 -8.71
CA PHE A 41 1.38 -8.20 -9.77
C PHE A 41 2.52 -9.15 -9.41
N ALA A 42 2.31 -10.47 -9.52
CA ALA A 42 3.30 -11.45 -9.08
C ALA A 42 3.83 -11.07 -7.67
N ASP A 43 5.11 -11.04 -7.43
CA ASP A 43 5.65 -10.72 -6.11
C ASP A 43 5.86 -9.21 -5.87
N ASP A 44 5.54 -8.38 -6.86
CA ASP A 44 5.78 -6.93 -6.82
C ASP A 44 4.50 -6.13 -6.52
N THR A 45 4.68 -5.06 -5.73
CA THR A 45 3.62 -4.10 -5.43
C THR A 45 4.07 -2.71 -5.82
N LEU A 46 3.39 -2.11 -6.79
CA LEU A 46 3.58 -0.72 -7.15
C LEU A 46 2.69 0.15 -6.27
N LEU A 47 3.28 1.12 -5.58
CA LEU A 47 2.55 2.10 -4.78
C LEU A 47 2.28 3.34 -5.62
N VAL A 48 1.03 3.81 -5.57
CA VAL A 48 0.54 4.88 -6.42
C VAL A 48 -0.15 5.93 -5.57
N GLY A 49 0.27 7.18 -5.69
CA GLY A 49 -0.29 8.27 -4.90
C GLY A 49 0.39 9.60 -5.17
N SER A 50 -0.05 10.63 -4.44
CA SER A 50 0.53 11.97 -4.56
C SER A 50 1.98 12.01 -4.05
N ALA A 51 2.89 12.53 -4.87
CA ALA A 51 4.33 12.61 -4.60
C ALA A 51 4.71 13.79 -3.68
N THR A 52 4.02 13.96 -2.55
CA THR A 52 4.44 14.93 -1.53
C THR A 52 5.31 14.24 -0.49
N LEU A 53 6.24 14.99 0.12
CA LEU A 53 7.13 14.47 1.17
C LEU A 53 6.34 13.83 2.32
N GLN A 54 5.21 14.43 2.70
CA GLN A 54 4.33 13.92 3.73
C GLN A 54 3.77 12.53 3.35
N LYS A 55 3.26 12.37 2.13
CA LYS A 55 2.69 11.10 1.66
C LYS A 55 3.78 10.03 1.51
N ALA A 56 4.97 10.39 1.02
CA ALA A 56 6.12 9.49 0.98
C ALA A 56 6.54 9.02 2.38
N THR A 57 6.52 9.92 3.37
CA THR A 57 6.81 9.58 4.77
C THR A 57 5.77 8.61 5.33
N THR A 58 4.48 8.84 5.05
CA THR A 58 3.41 7.92 5.43
C THR A 58 3.61 6.53 4.82
N ILE A 59 3.95 6.45 3.53
CA ILE A 59 4.25 5.19 2.86
C ILE A 59 5.41 4.47 3.55
N LYS A 60 6.50 5.19 3.84
CA LYS A 60 7.65 4.62 4.55
C LYS A 60 7.23 4.03 5.90
N ASN A 61 6.46 4.76 6.71
CA ASN A 61 6.00 4.27 8.02
C ASN A 61 5.14 3.00 7.91
N ILE A 62 4.33 2.89 6.85
CA ILE A 62 3.54 1.69 6.57
C ILE A 62 4.45 0.51 6.21
N LEU A 63 5.48 0.73 5.38
CA LEU A 63 6.46 -0.28 5.04
C LEU A 63 7.23 -0.73 6.29
N ASP A 64 7.72 0.19 7.12
CA ASP A 64 8.43 -0.12 8.37
C ASP A 64 7.54 -0.96 9.31
N THR A 65 6.24 -0.62 9.40
CA THR A 65 5.25 -1.38 10.20
C THR A 65 5.03 -2.78 9.62
N TYR A 66 4.91 -2.87 8.29
CA TYR A 66 4.78 -4.14 7.59
C TYR A 66 5.99 -5.04 7.80
N GLU A 67 7.21 -4.52 7.68
CA GLU A 67 8.45 -5.27 7.94
C GLU A 67 8.50 -5.78 9.38
N ALA A 68 8.15 -4.92 10.35
CA ALA A 68 8.14 -5.28 11.77
C ALA A 68 7.11 -6.38 12.10
N TRP A 69 5.94 -6.37 11.46
CA TRP A 69 4.87 -7.33 11.74
C TRP A 69 5.03 -8.65 10.97
N SER A 70 5.46 -8.57 9.71
CA SER A 70 5.58 -9.73 8.84
C SER A 70 6.93 -10.42 8.91
N GLY A 71 7.97 -9.71 9.38
CA GLY A 71 9.37 -10.15 9.29
C GLY A 71 9.93 -10.19 7.87
N GLN A 72 9.18 -9.69 6.87
CA GLN A 72 9.67 -9.57 5.51
C GLN A 72 10.43 -8.27 5.33
N LEU A 73 11.51 -8.31 4.54
CA LEU A 73 12.22 -7.11 4.11
C LEU A 73 11.59 -6.60 2.82
N VAL A 74 11.31 -5.31 2.78
CA VAL A 74 10.88 -4.59 1.58
C VAL A 74 12.12 -4.23 0.80
N ASN A 75 12.18 -4.69 -0.44
CA ASN A 75 13.17 -4.24 -1.41
C ASN A 75 12.56 -3.06 -2.18
N ALA A 76 13.24 -1.90 -2.19
CA ALA A 76 12.76 -0.65 -2.77
C ALA A 76 13.74 -0.09 -3.80
#